data_AF-A0A8S2RWM2-F1
#
_entry.id   AF-A0A8S2RWM2-F1
#
_cell.length_a   1.000
_cell.length_b   1.000
_cell.length_c   1.000
_cell.angle_alpha   90.00
_cell.angle_beta   90.00
_cell.angle_gamma   90.00
#
_symmetry.space_group_name_H-M   'P 1'
#
loop_
_entity.id
_entity.type
_entity.pdbx_description
1 polymer ?
#
loop_
_entity_poly.entity_id
_entity_poly.type
_entity_poly.pdbx_seq_one_letter_code
_entity_poly.pdbx_strand_id
1 'polypeptide(L)'
;PWAASIRAEGIVRSAYPDVPVVSIHEEDIADVAVSVLLEDGHSGATYTLTGPESISERDMVGAIEASIGRSIRIEKLTQLQHQTVG
;
A
#
# COMPACT_ATOMS: atom_id res chain seq x y z
N PRO A 1 2.95 -1.13 -7.83
CA PRO A 1 3.44 -2.39 -8.45
C PRO A 1 2.50 -3.63 -8.31
N TRP A 2 1.18 -3.45 -8.36
CA TRP A 2 0.20 -4.55 -8.56
C TRP A 2 -0.62 -4.40 -9.84
N ALA A 3 -0.77 -3.18 -10.32
CA ALA A 3 -1.68 -2.87 -11.41
C ALA A 3 -1.38 -3.68 -12.70
N ALA A 4 -0.10 -3.96 -13.00
CA ALA A 4 0.29 -4.76 -14.15
C ALA A 4 -0.15 -6.23 -14.02
N SER A 5 0.15 -6.90 -12.90
CA SER A 5 -0.20 -8.31 -12.67
C SER A 5 -1.70 -8.51 -12.45
N ILE A 6 -2.39 -7.57 -11.80
CA ILE A 6 -3.86 -7.59 -11.69
C ILE A 6 -4.50 -7.51 -13.07
N ARG A 7 -4.04 -6.60 -13.95
CA ARG A 7 -4.57 -6.49 -15.30
C ARG A 7 -4.29 -7.73 -16.14
N ALA A 8 -3.05 -8.20 -16.16
CA ALA A 8 -2.61 -9.29 -17.02
C ALA A 8 -3.10 -10.67 -16.54
N GLU A 9 -3.06 -10.92 -15.23
CA GLU A 9 -3.24 -12.26 -14.64
C GLU A 9 -4.38 -12.33 -13.63
N GLY A 10 -4.78 -11.19 -13.06
CA GLY A 10 -5.71 -11.17 -11.91
C GLY A 10 -5.07 -11.72 -10.65
N ILE A 11 -3.77 -11.46 -10.45
CA ILE A 11 -2.99 -12.03 -9.33
C ILE A 11 -2.23 -10.93 -8.58
N VAL A 12 -2.28 -11.02 -7.25
CA VAL A 12 -1.35 -10.35 -6.33
C VAL A 12 -0.46 -11.42 -5.69
N ARG A 13 0.85 -11.21 -5.71
CA ARG A 13 1.83 -12.14 -5.14
C ARG A 13 2.40 -11.53 -3.87
N SER A 14 2.32 -12.26 -2.77
CA SER A 14 2.72 -11.76 -1.44
C SER A 14 3.30 -12.85 -0.57
N ALA A 15 4.34 -12.54 0.20
CA ALA A 15 4.85 -13.45 1.23
C ALA A 15 3.98 -13.44 2.51
N TYR A 16 3.33 -12.32 2.82
CA TYR A 16 2.66 -12.05 4.08
C TYR A 16 1.29 -11.38 3.90
N PRO A 17 0.36 -11.98 3.13
CA PRO A 17 -0.88 -11.29 2.73
C PRO A 17 -1.81 -10.95 3.89
N ASP A 18 -1.66 -11.66 5.02
CA ASP A 18 -2.50 -11.52 6.20
C ASP A 18 -1.83 -10.70 7.31
N VAL A 19 -0.59 -10.21 7.10
CA VAL A 19 0.10 -9.37 8.08
C VAL A 19 -0.34 -7.92 7.87
N PRO A 20 -0.99 -7.29 8.87
CA PRO A 20 -1.44 -5.91 8.75
C PRO A 20 -0.25 -4.95 8.64
N VAL A 21 -0.36 -3.98 7.75
CA VAL A 21 0.59 -2.87 7.60
C VAL A 21 -0.16 -1.56 7.70
N VAL A 22 0.52 -0.52 8.20
CA VAL A 22 -0.07 0.82 8.28
C VAL A 22 0.27 1.57 7.01
N SER A 23 -0.57 1.38 5.98
CA SER A 23 -0.40 2.00 4.67
C SER A 23 -0.97 3.41 4.67
N ILE A 24 -0.17 4.40 4.28
CA ILE A 24 -0.61 5.79 4.09
C ILE A 24 -0.87 6.06 2.60
N HIS A 25 -1.86 6.90 2.29
CA HIS A 25 -2.10 7.38 0.94
C HIS A 25 -1.08 8.45 0.55
N GLU A 26 -0.60 8.44 -0.69
CA GLU A 26 0.39 9.40 -1.16
C GLU A 26 -0.11 10.85 -1.17
N GLU A 27 -1.41 11.07 -1.36
CA GLU A 27 -2.03 12.39 -1.29
C GLU A 27 -1.96 12.97 0.13
N ASP A 28 -2.12 12.14 1.17
CA ASP A 28 -2.00 12.58 2.56
C ASP A 28 -0.56 13.02 2.87
N ILE A 29 0.44 12.33 2.30
CA ILE A 29 1.85 12.75 2.41
C ILE A 29 2.05 14.10 1.69
N ALA A 30 1.47 14.25 0.50
CA ALA A 30 1.59 15.47 -0.29
C ALA A 30 0.96 16.67 0.45
N ASP A 31 -0.22 16.50 1.04
CA ASP A 31 -0.92 17.52 1.80
C ASP A 31 -0.09 17.98 3.01
N VAL A 32 0.49 17.04 3.77
CA VAL A 32 1.39 17.39 4.88
C VAL A 32 2.64 18.10 4.37
N ALA A 33 3.23 17.65 3.26
CA ALA A 33 4.41 18.29 2.68
C ALA A 33 4.10 19.74 2.24
N VAL A 34 2.92 19.97 1.64
CA VAL A 34 2.45 21.30 1.24
C VAL A 34 2.33 22.22 2.45
N SER A 35 1.67 21.79 3.53
CA SER A 35 1.59 22.58 4.76
C SER A 35 2.98 22.87 5.36
N VAL A 36 3.84 21.86 5.47
CA VAL A 36 5.18 22.02 6.05
C VAL A 36 6.06 22.98 5.26
N LEU A 37 5.91 23.01 3.93
CA LEU A 37 6.71 23.88 3.06
C LEU A 37 6.21 25.34 3.01
N LEU A 38 4.91 25.56 3.24
CA LEU A 38 4.29 26.88 3.08
C LEU A 38 4.01 27.59 4.41
N GLU A 39 3.91 26.86 5.51
CA GLU A 39 3.60 27.39 6.83
C GLU A 39 4.88 27.54 7.69
N ASP A 40 4.94 28.57 8.52
CA ASP A 40 6.05 28.78 9.45
C ASP A 40 5.97 27.82 10.65
N GLY A 41 7.11 27.59 11.32
CA GLY A 41 7.17 26.83 12.58
C GLY A 41 7.47 25.33 12.44
N HIS A 42 7.65 24.83 11.22
CA HIS A 42 8.03 23.43 10.95
C HIS A 42 9.55 23.20 10.84
N SER A 43 10.36 24.25 10.99
CA SER A 43 11.83 24.16 10.85
C SER A 43 12.42 23.18 11.88
N GLY A 44 13.08 22.14 11.39
CA GLY A 44 13.71 21.10 12.22
C GLY A 44 12.72 20.10 12.84
N ALA A 45 11.43 20.16 12.48
CA ALA A 45 10.44 19.19 12.93
C ALA A 45 10.53 17.88 12.14
N THR A 46 10.19 16.77 12.81
CA THR A 46 10.10 15.44 12.22
C THR A 46 8.69 14.90 12.46
N TYR A 47 8.01 14.51 11.38
CA TYR A 47 6.65 13.97 11.43
C TYR A 47 6.64 12.49 11.05
N THR A 48 6.11 11.65 11.94
CA THR A 48 5.77 10.27 11.60
C THR A 48 4.36 10.25 11.04
N LEU A 49 4.23 9.90 9.77
CA LEU A 49 2.94 9.81 9.08
C LEU A 49 2.54 8.35 8.88
N THR A 50 1.27 8.06 9.13
CA THR A 50 0.70 6.73 8.98
C THR A 50 -0.70 6.83 8.38
N GLY A 51 -1.16 5.77 7.73
CA GLY A 51 -2.58 5.65 7.39
C GLY A 51 -3.48 5.59 8.63
N PRO A 52 -4.78 5.82 8.45
CA PRO A 52 -5.74 5.85 9.55
C PRO A 52 -5.96 4.46 10.18
N GLU A 53 -5.68 3.39 9.43
CA GLU A 53 -5.94 2.01 9.85
C GLU A 53 -4.82 1.06 9.40
N SER A 54 -4.59 0.03 10.21
CA SER A 54 -3.71 -1.08 9.85
C SER A 54 -4.52 -2.06 9.00
N ILE A 55 -4.07 -2.31 7.78
CA ILE A 55 -4.80 -3.09 6.79
C ILE A 55 -3.90 -4.19 6.22
N SER A 56 -4.43 -5.40 6.07
CA SER A 56 -3.69 -6.48 5.42
C SER A 56 -3.73 -6.32 3.90
N GLU A 57 -2.77 -6.91 3.19
CA GLU A 57 -2.83 -6.93 1.72
C GLU A 57 -4.06 -7.69 1.21
N ARG A 58 -4.55 -8.68 1.98
CA ARG A 58 -5.81 -9.36 1.67
C ARG A 58 -6.99 -8.40 1.69
N ASP A 59 -7.08 -7.54 2.70
CA ASP A 59 -8.16 -6.57 2.82
C ASP A 59 -8.05 -5.48 1.74
N MET A 60 -6.82 -5.02 1.46
CA MET A 60 -6.57 -4.10 0.33
C MET A 60 -7.00 -4.70 -1.01
N VAL A 61 -6.68 -5.98 -1.27
CA VAL A 61 -7.13 -6.69 -2.48
C VAL A 61 -8.66 -6.79 -2.51
N GLY A 62 -9.31 -7.10 -1.39
CA GLY A 62 -10.77 -7.14 -1.31
C GLY A 62 -11.43 -5.79 -1.64
N ALA A 63 -10.85 -4.67 -1.18
CA ALA A 63 -11.31 -3.33 -1.55
C ALA A 63 -11.16 -3.06 -3.05
N ILE A 64 -10.06 -3.51 -3.66
CA ILE A 64 -9.85 -3.41 -5.12
C ILE A 64 -10.87 -4.26 -5.86
N GLU A 65 -11.07 -5.53 -5.47
CA GLU A 65 -12.06 -6.43 -6.08
C GLU A 65 -13.46 -5.80 -6.07
N ALA A 66 -13.86 -5.20 -4.94
CA ALA A 66 -15.14 -4.51 -4.79
C ALA A 66 -15.26 -3.29 -5.72
N SER A 67 -14.17 -2.54 -5.90
CA SER A 67 -14.13 -1.36 -6.77
C SER A 67 -14.19 -1.72 -8.26
N ILE A 68 -13.49 -2.77 -8.69
CA ILE A 68 -13.39 -3.15 -10.12
C ILE A 68 -14.40 -4.24 -10.54
N GLY A 69 -15.10 -4.88 -9.59
CA GLY A 69 -16.09 -5.94 -9.86
C GLY A 69 -15.49 -7.24 -10.41
N ARG A 70 -14.20 -7.50 -10.19
CA ARG A 70 -13.47 -8.67 -10.71
C ARG A 70 -12.66 -9.29 -9.58
N SER A 71 -12.67 -10.63 -9.52
CA SER A 71 -11.86 -11.35 -8.53
C SER A 71 -10.35 -11.32 -8.86
N ILE A 72 -9.55 -11.20 -7.81
CA ILE A 72 -8.09 -11.16 -7.79
C ILE A 72 -7.61 -12.26 -6.84
N ARG A 73 -6.78 -13.19 -7.36
CA ARG A 73 -6.20 -14.25 -6.54
C ARG A 73 -4.95 -13.75 -5.81
N ILE A 74 -4.79 -14.15 -4.55
CA ILE A 74 -3.55 -13.94 -3.79
C ILE A 74 -2.72 -15.22 -3.85
N GLU A 75 -1.52 -15.13 -4.44
CA GLU A 75 -0.55 -16.23 -4.47
C GLU A 75 0.52 -16.00 -3.40
N LYS A 76 0.56 -16.90 -2.42
CA LYS A 76 1.55 -16.82 -1.34
C LYS A 76 2.93 -17.20 -1.85
N LEU A 77 3.87 -16.27 -1.81
CA LEU A 77 5.27 -16.52 -2.13
C LEU A 77 5.99 -17.13 -0.93
N THR A 78 6.94 -18.01 -1.21
CA THR A 78 7.93 -18.41 -0.21
C THR A 78 8.95 -17.28 0.01
N GLN A 79 9.58 -17.22 1.18
CA GLN A 79 10.53 -16.15 1.54
C GLN A 79 11.66 -15.97 0.51
N LEU A 80 12.10 -17.06 -0.13
CA LEU A 80 13.13 -17.05 -1.19
C LEU A 80 12.67 -16.36 -2.48
N GLN A 81 11.37 -16.43 -2.81
CA GLN A 81 10.82 -15.84 -4.03
C GLN A 81 10.55 -14.33 -3.91
N HIS A 82 10.35 -13.82 -2.68
CA HIS A 82 10.13 -12.39 -2.43
C HIS A 82 11.36 -11.53 -2.77
N GLN A 83 12.57 -12.08 -2.66
CA GLN A 83 13.82 -11.35 -2.91
C GLN A 83 14.12 -11.09 -4.40
N THR A 84 13.35 -11.67 -5.34
CA THR A 84 13.61 -11.58 -6.79
C THR A 84 12.66 -10.63 -7.53
N VAL A 85 11.60 -10.13 -6.89
CA VAL A 85 10.52 -9.34 -7.54
C VAL A 85 10.52 -7.86 -7.12
N GLY A 86 11.59 -7.39 -6.46
CA GLY A 86 11.75 -6.00 -6.00
C GLY A 86 12.17 -5.03 -7.09
#